data_AF-A0A8C6ZTZ1-F1
#
_entry.id   AF-A0A8C6ZTZ1-F1
#
_cell.length_a   1.000
_cell.length_b   1.000
_cell.length_c   1.000
_cell.angle_alpha   90.00
_cell.angle_beta   90.00
_cell.angle_gamma   90.00
#
_symmetry.space_group_name_H-M   'P 1'
#
loop_
_entity.id
_entity.type
_entity.pdbx_description
1 polymer ?
#
loop_
_entity_poly.entity_id
_entity_poly.type
_entity_poly.pdbx_seq_one_letter_code
_entity_poly.pdbx_strand_id
1 'polypeptide(L)'
;MCTDAESPVQIRGRPARKQLHGEGPGRKLSHGMVYGVVHRTDNNHQREMVVYGWSADQLKEEMNYIKEVRATLEKVRKKMYGEYDEMKRKIQQLTNELKKTLVDVTLENTDIREQIRNLKHTHEQSMEKLREKQKQLETAQIENQLLKLKVESSQEANAEVMREMTRKLYSQYEEKMREEEKKHKAEKEILLEETNRLLKAIEEANKKMQITETSIQEKDRRIGELDRLIERMEEERHQLQKQLELNEIQISGAKSENNSDSERSQHLEEVAASLRERIKHLDDMVHCQQKKVKHMVEEIEMLRKKVKEKELFIVQLLEKISFLECENKELQDKLDYLMENQPKTNIETRDTGVGCDLPFRSPEGARPGRTYTPFKRVLEYSTKNSTS
;
A
#
# COMPACT_ATOMS: atom_id res chain seq x y z
N MET A 1 60.08 42.98 30.70
CA MET A 1 59.45 44.27 31.08
C MET A 1 58.95 44.11 32.50
N CYS A 2 59.35 44.86 33.54
CA CYS A 2 60.28 45.99 33.75
C CYS A 2 60.67 45.99 35.26
N THR A 3 61.72 46.64 35.79
CA THR A 3 62.81 47.50 35.24
C THR A 3 63.96 47.54 36.27
N ASP A 4 65.20 47.50 35.78
CA ASP A 4 66.34 48.39 36.08
C ASP A 4 66.57 49.04 37.48
N ALA A 5 67.87 49.08 37.84
CA ALA A 5 68.61 50.27 38.33
C ALA A 5 68.31 50.85 39.75
N GLU A 6 69.21 51.56 40.47
CA GLU A 6 70.63 51.93 40.29
C GLU A 6 71.25 52.42 41.64
N SER A 7 72.55 52.17 41.86
CA SER A 7 73.55 53.14 42.39
C SER A 7 73.38 53.71 43.86
N PRO A 8 74.27 54.60 44.41
CA PRO A 8 75.14 54.20 45.54
C PRO A 8 75.35 55.31 46.64
N VAL A 9 76.54 55.32 47.30
CA VAL A 9 77.34 56.52 47.71
C VAL A 9 77.31 57.07 49.18
N GLN A 10 78.55 57.37 49.69
CA GLN A 10 78.97 58.40 50.68
C GLN A 10 78.83 58.31 52.23
N ILE A 11 80.02 58.23 52.89
CA ILE A 11 80.68 59.31 53.73
C ILE A 11 80.77 59.29 55.29
N ARG A 12 82.04 59.42 55.74
CA ARG A 12 82.66 60.05 56.95
C ARG A 12 82.29 59.66 58.41
N GLY A 13 83.35 59.58 59.24
CA GLY A 13 83.28 59.80 60.69
C GLY A 13 84.62 59.64 61.45
N ARG A 14 85.46 60.70 61.54
CA ARG A 14 86.52 60.85 62.57
C ARG A 14 85.94 61.68 63.74
N PRO A 15 86.36 61.47 65.01
CA PRO A 15 87.58 62.10 65.58
C PRO A 15 88.44 61.08 66.38
N ALA A 16 89.73 61.26 66.70
CA ALA A 16 90.62 62.41 66.93
C ALA A 16 90.75 62.91 68.40
N ARG A 17 91.87 62.48 69.00
CA ARG A 17 92.80 63.26 69.86
C ARG A 17 92.52 63.49 71.36
N LYS A 18 93.60 63.17 72.10
CA LYS A 18 94.23 63.87 73.26
C LYS A 18 93.67 63.63 74.68
N GLN A 19 94.44 63.84 75.76
CA GLN A 19 95.90 63.84 76.09
C GLN A 19 96.03 64.37 77.55
N LEU A 20 97.21 64.24 78.19
CA LEU A 20 97.61 64.96 79.44
C LEU A 20 96.95 64.41 80.74
N HIS A 21 97.52 64.51 81.95
CA HIS A 21 98.79 65.07 82.48
C HIS A 21 99.12 64.37 83.83
N GLY A 22 100.21 64.75 84.52
CA GLY A 22 100.49 64.39 85.93
C GLY A 22 101.49 63.23 86.08
N GLU A 23 102.80 63.47 86.18
CA GLU A 23 103.56 63.98 87.34
C GLU A 23 103.79 62.93 88.44
N GLY A 24 105.07 62.75 88.81
CA GLY A 24 105.45 62.04 90.04
C GLY A 24 105.16 62.90 91.29
N PRO A 25 105.47 62.40 92.50
CA PRO A 25 106.87 62.12 92.82
C PRO A 25 107.09 60.92 93.76
N GLY A 26 108.36 60.68 94.10
CA GLY A 26 108.67 60.42 95.50
C GLY A 26 109.33 59.08 95.85
N ARG A 27 110.61 59.20 96.22
CA ARG A 27 111.22 58.64 97.44
C ARG A 27 111.16 57.12 97.66
N LYS A 28 112.35 56.54 97.76
CA LYS A 28 112.65 55.30 98.49
C LYS A 28 111.83 55.25 99.80
N LEU A 29 111.06 54.18 99.98
CA LEU A 29 110.53 53.76 101.27
C LEU A 29 110.91 52.30 101.51
N SER A 30 111.24 52.05 102.77
CA SER A 30 111.72 50.81 103.40
C SER A 30 111.21 49.48 102.82
N HIS A 31 112.13 48.51 102.76
CA HIS A 31 111.87 47.09 102.52
C HIS A 31 110.80 46.57 103.51
N GLY A 32 109.59 46.28 103.03
CA GLY A 32 108.43 45.94 103.85
C GLY A 32 108.00 44.48 103.68
N MET A 33 108.13 43.69 104.74
CA MET A 33 107.57 42.34 104.84
C MET A 33 106.07 42.40 105.09
N VAL A 34 105.27 41.59 104.38
CA VAL A 34 103.82 41.49 104.60
C VAL A 34 103.54 40.18 105.32
N TYR A 35 103.06 40.28 106.55
CA TYR A 35 102.73 39.13 107.39
C TYR A 35 101.24 38.81 107.29
N GLY A 36 100.91 37.66 106.69
CA GLY A 36 99.56 37.13 106.64
C GLY A 36 99.30 36.19 107.81
N VAL A 37 98.32 36.50 108.64
CA VAL A 37 97.82 35.57 109.67
C VAL A 37 96.72 34.72 109.05
N VAL A 38 97.02 33.46 108.75
CA VAL A 38 96.03 32.50 108.24
C VAL A 38 95.70 31.52 109.37
N HIS A 39 94.46 31.54 109.83
CA HIS A 39 93.98 30.52 110.76
C HIS A 39 93.86 29.18 110.04
N ARG A 40 94.82 28.28 110.27
CA ARG A 40 94.70 26.88 109.89
C ARG A 40 93.98 26.14 111.03
N THR A 41 92.74 25.73 110.78
CA THR A 41 92.07 24.73 111.62
C THR A 41 92.46 23.35 111.12
N ASP A 42 93.51 22.78 111.72
CA ASP A 42 93.71 21.34 111.66
C ASP A 42 92.70 20.63 112.57
N ASN A 43 92.41 19.36 112.25
CA ASN A 43 91.29 18.59 112.80
C ASN A 43 91.28 18.40 114.34
N ASN A 44 92.33 18.82 115.05
CA ASN A 44 92.49 18.62 116.50
C ASN A 44 92.29 19.91 117.35
N HIS A 45 91.63 20.93 116.79
CA HIS A 45 91.08 22.11 117.49
C HIS A 45 92.05 23.04 118.25
N GLN A 46 93.35 22.75 118.31
CA GLN A 46 94.36 23.76 118.66
C GLN A 46 94.48 24.77 117.51
N ARG A 47 94.06 26.01 117.76
CA ARG A 47 94.16 27.12 116.80
C ARG A 47 95.60 27.62 116.70
N GLU A 48 96.41 26.93 115.92
CA GLU A 48 97.78 27.33 115.68
C GLU A 48 97.83 28.57 114.77
N MET A 49 98.38 29.67 115.28
CA MET A 49 98.47 30.94 114.57
C MET A 49 99.77 30.98 113.76
N VAL A 50 99.77 30.33 112.60
CA VAL A 50 100.94 30.34 111.71
C VAL A 50 100.99 31.64 110.92
N VAL A 51 101.96 32.48 111.25
CA VAL A 51 102.21 33.76 110.57
C VAL A 51 103.14 33.50 109.38
N TYR A 52 102.60 33.59 108.17
CA TYR A 52 103.41 33.50 106.96
C TYR A 52 103.91 34.90 106.57
N GLY A 53 105.21 35.09 106.61
CA GLY A 53 105.86 36.30 106.09
C GLY A 53 106.14 36.14 104.60
N TRP A 54 105.49 36.94 103.78
CA TRP A 54 105.77 37.04 102.34
C TRP A 54 106.49 38.35 102.01
N SER A 55 107.42 38.29 101.06
CA SER A 55 107.93 39.52 100.46
C SER A 55 106.82 40.20 99.65
N ALA A 56 106.86 41.53 99.57
CA ALA A 56 105.87 42.29 98.82
C ALA A 56 105.81 41.89 97.32
N ASP A 57 106.91 41.36 96.77
CA ASP A 57 106.98 40.87 95.40
C ASP A 57 106.32 39.48 95.26
N GLN A 58 106.56 38.55 96.18
CA GLN A 58 105.99 37.19 96.13
C GLN A 58 104.46 37.21 96.26
N LEU A 59 103.91 38.03 97.18
CA LEU A 59 102.46 38.19 97.33
C LEU A 59 101.82 38.84 96.09
N LYS A 60 102.56 39.71 95.40
CA LYS A 60 102.12 40.39 94.18
C LYS A 60 102.14 39.45 92.97
N GLU A 61 103.08 38.51 92.94
CA GLU A 61 103.17 37.43 91.95
C GLU A 61 102.04 36.41 92.14
N GLU A 62 101.80 35.93 93.36
CA GLU A 62 100.65 35.06 93.70
C GLU A 62 99.30 35.76 93.44
N MET A 63 99.16 37.04 93.81
CA MET A 63 97.96 37.81 93.50
C MET A 63 97.77 38.00 91.99
N ASN A 64 98.84 38.08 91.21
CA ASN A 64 98.75 38.10 89.74
C ASN A 64 98.36 36.71 89.20
N TYR A 65 98.93 35.62 89.72
CA TYR A 65 98.56 34.26 89.33
C TYR A 65 97.08 33.96 89.60
N ILE A 66 96.55 34.30 90.78
CA ILE A 66 95.12 34.16 91.10
C ILE A 66 94.25 35.02 90.18
N LYS A 67 94.69 36.24 89.82
CA LYS A 67 93.99 37.08 88.83
C LYS A 67 93.98 36.45 87.44
N GLU A 68 95.09 35.85 87.00
CA GLU A 68 95.18 35.16 85.71
C GLU A 68 94.33 33.89 85.69
N VAL A 69 94.40 33.04 86.72
CA VAL A 69 93.56 31.83 86.83
C VAL A 69 92.07 32.22 86.84
N ARG A 70 91.67 33.24 87.61
CA ARG A 70 90.29 33.75 87.62
C ARG A 70 89.88 34.30 86.24
N ALA A 71 90.74 35.07 85.59
CA ALA A 71 90.48 35.59 84.24
C ALA A 71 90.39 34.46 83.20
N THR A 72 91.14 33.39 83.37
CA THR A 72 91.16 32.23 82.47
C THR A 72 89.93 31.35 82.68
N LEU A 73 89.53 31.09 83.92
CA LEU A 73 88.26 30.41 84.25
C LEU A 73 87.05 31.22 83.78
N GLU A 74 87.05 32.55 83.92
CA GLU A 74 85.97 33.40 83.41
C GLU A 74 85.94 33.45 81.87
N LYS A 75 87.10 33.38 81.19
CA LYS A 75 87.18 33.18 79.73
C LYS A 75 86.58 31.83 79.32
N VAL A 76 86.93 30.73 80.00
CA VAL A 76 86.37 29.39 79.74
C VAL A 76 84.86 29.39 80.00
N ARG A 77 84.39 30.00 81.10
CA ARG A 77 82.96 30.13 81.41
C ARG A 77 82.22 30.87 80.30
N LYS A 78 82.70 32.06 79.90
CA LYS A 78 82.10 32.84 78.80
C LYS A 78 82.14 32.09 77.46
N LYS A 79 83.21 31.33 77.18
CA LYS A 79 83.31 30.50 75.98
C LYS A 79 82.27 29.39 75.99
N MET A 80 82.16 28.60 77.06
CA MET A 80 81.15 27.52 77.16
C MET A 80 79.71 28.05 77.13
N TYR A 81 79.39 29.14 77.83
CA TYR A 81 78.04 29.74 77.75
C TYR A 81 77.77 30.31 76.35
N GLY A 82 78.76 30.92 75.70
CA GLY A 82 78.64 31.38 74.30
C GLY A 82 78.38 30.24 73.33
N GLU A 83 79.16 29.15 73.43
CA GLU A 83 79.00 27.93 72.63
C GLU A 83 77.64 27.25 72.90
N TYR A 84 77.19 27.19 74.16
CA TYR A 84 75.89 26.64 74.53
C TYR A 84 74.72 27.50 74.03
N ASP A 85 74.77 28.83 74.19
CA ASP A 85 73.72 29.73 73.70
C ASP A 85 73.73 29.83 72.16
N GLU A 86 74.88 29.64 71.50
CA GLU A 86 74.95 29.46 70.05
C GLU A 86 74.36 28.12 69.61
N MET A 87 74.66 27.01 70.31
CA MET A 87 74.05 25.71 70.05
C MET A 87 72.53 25.74 70.28
N LYS A 88 72.08 26.37 71.37
CA LYS A 88 70.65 26.56 71.69
C LYS A 88 69.95 27.38 70.61
N ARG A 89 70.56 28.48 70.14
CA ARG A 89 70.04 29.25 68.99
C ARG A 89 69.99 28.43 67.71
N LYS A 90 71.03 27.64 67.40
CA LYS A 90 71.05 26.72 66.24
C LYS A 90 69.97 25.65 66.33
N ILE A 91 69.77 25.03 67.50
CA ILE A 91 68.70 24.05 67.73
C ILE A 91 67.32 24.70 67.56
N GLN A 92 67.11 25.90 68.10
CA GLN A 92 65.86 26.65 67.94
C GLN A 92 65.60 27.04 66.48
N GLN A 93 66.63 27.50 65.77
CA GLN A 93 66.56 27.82 64.34
C GLN A 93 66.20 26.56 63.52
N LEU A 94 66.95 25.48 63.66
CA LEU A 94 66.68 24.20 62.97
C LEU A 94 65.29 23.64 63.31
N THR A 95 64.83 23.80 64.56
CA THR A 95 63.46 23.41 64.97
C THR A 95 62.39 24.25 64.29
N ASN A 96 62.62 25.55 64.13
CA ASN A 96 61.68 26.46 63.46
C ASN A 96 61.69 26.26 61.93
N GLU A 97 62.86 26.02 61.33
CA GLU A 97 63.01 25.63 59.93
C GLU A 97 62.28 24.31 59.65
N LEU A 98 62.50 23.27 60.46
CA LEU A 98 61.79 21.99 60.33
C LEU A 98 60.27 22.13 60.47
N LYS A 99 59.80 22.94 61.43
CA LYS A 99 58.36 23.24 61.57
C LYS A 99 57.80 23.94 60.33
N LYS A 100 58.53 24.91 59.78
CA LYS A 100 58.14 25.62 58.56
C LYS A 100 58.04 24.63 57.40
N THR A 101 59.09 23.85 57.14
CA THR A 101 59.10 22.82 56.09
C THR A 101 57.98 21.81 56.25
N LEU A 102 57.64 21.39 57.48
CA LEU A 102 56.51 20.48 57.72
C LEU A 102 55.16 21.12 57.37
N VAL A 103 54.97 22.41 57.66
CA VAL A 103 53.75 23.14 57.27
C VAL A 103 53.70 23.36 55.76
N ASP A 104 54.79 23.80 55.15
CA ASP A 104 54.91 24.01 53.70
C ASP A 104 54.58 22.70 52.95
N VAL A 105 55.20 21.58 53.34
CA VAL A 105 54.93 20.23 52.80
C VAL A 105 53.49 19.79 53.07
N THR A 106 52.87 20.18 54.20
CA THR A 106 51.46 19.85 54.47
C THR A 106 50.52 20.59 53.52
N LEU A 107 50.79 21.87 53.25
CA LEU A 107 50.03 22.70 52.32
C LEU A 107 50.19 22.23 50.87
N GLU A 108 51.42 21.94 50.43
CA GLU A 108 51.68 21.33 49.11
C GLU A 108 50.91 19.99 48.97
N ASN A 109 50.91 19.16 50.03
CA ASN A 109 50.14 17.92 50.02
C ASN A 109 48.61 18.14 50.05
N THR A 110 48.08 19.27 50.55
CA THR A 110 46.64 19.58 50.40
C THR A 110 46.32 20.07 48.98
N ASP A 111 47.19 20.88 48.39
CA ASP A 111 47.02 21.41 47.03
C ASP A 111 47.12 20.28 45.99
N ILE A 112 48.09 19.38 46.12
CA ILE A 112 48.21 18.16 45.30
C ILE A 112 46.95 17.30 45.45
N ARG A 113 46.41 17.14 46.68
CA ARG A 113 45.16 16.40 46.92
C ARG A 113 43.93 17.10 46.33
N GLU A 114 43.94 18.43 46.21
CA GLU A 114 42.89 19.17 45.51
C GLU A 114 43.00 19.04 44.00
N GLN A 115 44.19 19.21 43.43
CA GLN A 115 44.45 19.01 42.01
C GLN A 115 44.07 17.58 41.57
N ILE A 116 44.40 16.56 42.36
CA ILE A 116 43.98 15.17 42.10
C ILE A 116 42.45 15.02 42.16
N ARG A 117 41.75 15.68 43.10
CA ARG A 117 40.28 15.67 43.14
C ARG A 117 39.67 16.35 41.91
N ASN A 118 40.19 17.51 41.52
CA ASN A 118 39.71 18.28 40.38
C ASN A 118 39.98 17.55 39.04
N LEU A 119 41.15 16.92 38.89
CA LEU A 119 41.47 16.07 37.74
C LEU A 119 40.58 14.82 37.67
N LYS A 120 40.31 14.17 38.81
CA LYS A 120 39.36 13.05 38.87
C LYS A 120 37.96 13.47 38.48
N HIS A 121 37.47 14.59 39.03
CA HIS A 121 36.13 15.10 38.75
C HIS A 121 35.95 15.53 37.28
N THR A 122 36.93 16.24 36.70
CA THR A 122 36.88 16.63 35.28
C THR A 122 37.00 15.43 34.34
N HIS A 123 37.84 14.45 34.67
CA HIS A 123 37.88 13.17 33.96
C HIS A 123 36.53 12.45 34.01
N GLU A 124 35.94 12.29 35.21
CA GLU A 124 34.63 11.66 35.41
C GLU A 124 33.51 12.35 34.61
N GLN A 125 33.42 13.68 34.69
CA GLN A 125 32.48 14.48 33.88
C GLN A 125 32.68 14.28 32.37
N SER A 126 33.93 14.22 31.88
CA SER A 126 34.18 13.97 30.45
C SER A 126 33.80 12.56 30.01
N MET A 127 34.04 11.56 30.86
CA MET A 127 33.63 10.16 30.64
C MET A 127 32.11 10.01 30.67
N GLU A 128 31.40 10.75 31.53
CA GLU A 128 29.94 10.78 31.56
C GLU A 128 29.36 11.43 30.30
N LYS A 129 29.85 12.61 29.90
CA LYS A 129 29.48 13.26 28.62
C LYS A 129 29.74 12.35 27.42
N LEU A 130 30.84 11.58 27.42
CA LEU A 130 31.13 10.60 26.37
C LEU A 130 30.08 9.47 26.34
N ARG A 131 29.69 8.93 27.50
CA ARG A 131 28.62 7.92 27.60
C ARG A 131 27.25 8.45 27.17
N GLU A 132 26.92 9.69 27.50
CA GLU A 132 25.69 10.35 27.03
C GLU A 132 25.70 10.52 25.51
N LYS A 133 26.82 10.96 24.93
CA LYS A 133 26.97 11.12 23.48
C LYS A 133 26.91 9.78 22.75
N GLN A 134 27.47 8.73 23.35
CA GLN A 134 27.36 7.36 22.84
C GLN A 134 25.90 6.87 22.82
N LYS A 135 25.15 7.07 23.92
CA LYS A 135 23.71 6.75 23.96
C LYS A 135 22.90 7.55 22.93
N GLN A 136 23.18 8.84 22.76
CA GLN A 136 22.53 9.69 21.75
C GLN A 136 22.80 9.17 20.33
N LEU A 137 24.03 8.75 20.04
CA LEU A 137 24.41 8.14 18.76
C LEU A 137 23.66 6.82 18.53
N GLU A 138 23.58 5.95 19.54
CA GLU A 138 22.84 4.68 19.46
C GLU A 138 21.33 4.91 19.21
N THR A 139 20.70 5.85 19.91
CA THR A 139 19.29 6.20 19.67
C THR A 139 19.07 6.74 18.25
N ALA A 140 19.97 7.60 17.76
CA ALA A 140 19.89 8.13 16.40
C ALA A 140 20.14 7.05 15.34
N GLN A 141 21.01 6.07 15.61
CA GLN A 141 21.23 4.93 14.72
C GLN A 141 19.99 4.05 14.61
N ILE A 142 19.32 3.75 15.73
CA ILE A 142 18.07 2.98 15.75
C ILE A 142 16.95 3.74 15.01
N GLU A 143 16.82 5.05 15.24
CA GLU A 143 15.84 5.89 14.53
C GLU A 143 16.10 5.91 13.02
N ASN A 144 17.36 6.06 12.58
CA ASN A 144 17.72 6.00 11.16
C ASN A 144 17.42 4.62 10.54
N GLN A 145 17.65 3.52 11.26
CA GLN A 145 17.27 2.18 10.81
C GLN A 145 15.75 2.03 10.67
N LEU A 146 14.98 2.52 11.63
CA LEU A 146 13.52 2.49 11.60
C LEU A 146 12.95 3.35 10.47
N LEU A 147 13.49 4.55 10.25
CA LEU A 147 13.12 5.42 9.14
C LEU A 147 13.44 4.77 7.79
N LYS A 148 14.59 4.13 7.65
CA LYS A 148 14.95 3.36 6.45
C LYS A 148 13.92 2.26 6.17
N LEU A 149 13.60 1.41 7.15
CA LEU A 149 12.59 0.36 7.01
C LEU A 149 11.20 0.92 6.66
N LYS A 150 10.83 2.07 7.22
CA LYS A 150 9.55 2.74 6.92
C LYS A 150 9.51 3.28 5.49
N VAL A 151 10.61 3.85 4.99
CA VAL A 151 10.74 4.30 3.59
C VAL A 151 10.69 3.10 2.65
N GLU A 152 11.43 2.03 2.92
CA GLU A 152 11.42 0.79 2.12
C GLU A 152 10.02 0.16 2.07
N SER A 153 9.34 0.03 3.22
CA SER A 153 7.97 -0.47 3.29
C SER A 153 6.97 0.41 2.54
N SER A 154 7.10 1.73 2.62
CA SER A 154 6.24 2.67 1.87
C SER A 154 6.51 2.62 0.36
N GLN A 155 7.77 2.45 -0.06
CA GLN A 155 8.14 2.31 -1.47
C GLN A 155 7.61 0.99 -2.04
N GLU A 156 7.71 -0.10 -1.28
CA GLU A 156 7.21 -1.42 -1.70
C GLU A 156 5.67 -1.44 -1.81
N ALA A 157 4.96 -0.81 -0.87
CA ALA A 157 3.50 -0.66 -0.95
C ALA A 157 3.08 0.15 -2.20
N ASN A 158 3.77 1.25 -2.50
CA ASN A 158 3.53 2.04 -3.70
C ASN A 158 3.83 1.24 -4.98
N ALA A 159 4.91 0.45 -4.98
CA ALA A 159 5.27 -0.42 -6.10
C ALA A 159 4.21 -1.51 -6.32
N GLU A 160 3.67 -2.13 -5.27
CA GLU A 160 2.63 -3.14 -5.40
C GLU A 160 1.32 -2.56 -5.96
N VAL A 161 0.90 -1.36 -5.54
CA VAL A 161 -0.27 -0.68 -6.13
C VAL A 161 -0.10 -0.48 -7.64
N MET A 162 1.09 -0.07 -8.09
CA MET A 162 1.38 0.04 -9.52
C MET A 162 1.35 -1.33 -10.21
N ARG A 163 1.96 -2.37 -9.62
CA ARG A 163 1.95 -3.75 -10.16
C ARG A 163 0.54 -4.34 -10.22
N GLU A 164 -0.32 -4.03 -9.25
CA GLU A 164 -1.72 -4.46 -9.22
C GLU A 164 -2.56 -3.72 -10.27
N MET A 165 -2.40 -2.40 -10.41
CA MET A 165 -3.05 -1.61 -11.44
C MET A 165 -2.66 -2.08 -12.85
N THR A 166 -1.38 -2.36 -13.08
CA THR A 166 -0.90 -2.96 -14.34
C THR A 166 -1.52 -4.35 -14.57
N ARG A 167 -1.56 -5.23 -13.55
CA ARG A 167 -2.23 -6.55 -13.64
C ARG A 167 -3.71 -6.43 -14.02
N LYS A 168 -4.45 -5.54 -13.35
CA LYS A 168 -5.87 -5.26 -13.61
C LYS A 168 -6.09 -4.77 -15.03
N LEU A 169 -5.26 -3.83 -15.51
CA LEU A 169 -5.34 -3.30 -16.86
C LEU A 169 -5.11 -4.40 -17.93
N TYR A 170 -4.06 -5.21 -17.79
CA TYR A 170 -3.81 -6.33 -18.70
C TYR A 170 -4.94 -7.37 -18.65
N SER A 171 -5.43 -7.72 -17.47
CA SER A 171 -6.56 -8.66 -17.30
C SER A 171 -7.82 -8.15 -17.99
N GLN A 172 -8.14 -6.86 -17.88
CA GLN A 172 -9.29 -6.24 -18.55
C GLN A 172 -9.15 -6.24 -20.08
N TYR A 173 -7.95 -5.99 -20.62
CA TYR A 173 -7.72 -6.06 -22.05
C TYR A 173 -7.83 -7.50 -22.58
N GLU A 174 -7.22 -8.46 -21.89
CA GLU A 174 -7.30 -9.88 -22.26
C GLU A 174 -8.73 -10.41 -22.19
N GLU A 175 -9.49 -9.97 -21.18
CA GLU A 175 -10.91 -10.33 -21.04
C GLU A 175 -11.77 -9.76 -22.18
N LYS A 176 -11.63 -8.47 -22.50
CA LYS A 176 -12.31 -7.87 -23.66
C LYS A 176 -11.96 -8.56 -24.97
N MET A 177 -10.69 -8.89 -25.19
CA MET A 177 -10.27 -9.65 -26.38
C MET A 177 -10.97 -11.01 -26.45
N ARG A 178 -10.98 -11.77 -25.34
CA ARG A 178 -11.69 -13.06 -25.25
C ARG A 178 -13.21 -12.93 -25.41
N GLU A 179 -13.82 -11.83 -24.99
CA GLU A 179 -15.25 -11.58 -25.18
C GLU A 179 -15.60 -11.31 -26.64
N GLU A 180 -14.86 -10.42 -27.33
CA GLU A 180 -15.09 -10.13 -28.75
C GLU A 180 -14.77 -11.35 -29.64
N GLU A 181 -13.72 -12.12 -29.34
CA GLU A 181 -13.45 -13.40 -30.02
C GLU A 181 -14.60 -14.40 -29.86
N LYS A 182 -15.20 -14.51 -28.66
CA LYS A 182 -16.37 -15.35 -28.41
C LYS A 182 -17.61 -14.85 -29.16
N LYS A 183 -17.86 -13.54 -29.19
CA LYS A 183 -18.98 -12.94 -29.95
C LYS A 183 -18.84 -13.23 -31.44
N HIS A 184 -17.69 -12.92 -32.04
CA HIS A 184 -17.44 -13.19 -33.46
C HIS A 184 -17.52 -14.67 -33.81
N LYS A 185 -17.08 -15.56 -32.90
CA LYS A 185 -17.27 -17.01 -33.09
C LYS A 185 -18.75 -17.39 -33.08
N ALA A 186 -19.53 -16.89 -32.13
CA ALA A 186 -20.97 -17.15 -32.05
C ALA A 186 -21.75 -16.57 -33.25
N GLU A 187 -21.42 -15.34 -33.67
CA GLU A 187 -21.98 -14.71 -34.88
C GLU A 187 -21.71 -15.55 -36.13
N LYS A 188 -20.47 -16.03 -36.29
CA LYS A 188 -20.08 -16.93 -37.38
C LYS A 188 -20.86 -18.25 -37.33
N GLU A 189 -21.04 -18.85 -36.15
CA GLU A 189 -21.82 -20.08 -35.98
C GLU A 189 -23.31 -19.88 -36.34
N ILE A 190 -23.91 -18.76 -35.92
CA ILE A 190 -25.30 -18.38 -36.28
C ILE A 190 -25.45 -18.18 -37.80
N LEU A 191 -24.53 -17.45 -38.43
CA LEU A 191 -24.56 -17.22 -39.89
C LEU A 191 -24.36 -18.51 -40.69
N LEU A 192 -23.51 -19.42 -40.21
CA LEU A 192 -23.35 -20.75 -40.79
C LEU A 192 -24.62 -21.59 -40.64
N GLU A 193 -25.27 -21.56 -39.47
CA GLU A 193 -26.53 -22.29 -39.27
C GLU A 193 -27.65 -21.77 -40.17
N GLU A 194 -27.80 -20.44 -40.29
CA GLU A 194 -28.81 -19.83 -41.17
C GLU A 194 -28.53 -20.12 -42.64
N THR A 195 -27.26 -20.08 -43.08
CA THR A 195 -26.86 -20.50 -44.42
C THR A 195 -27.25 -21.96 -44.69
N ASN A 196 -27.01 -22.86 -43.73
CA ASN A 196 -27.39 -24.27 -43.85
C ASN A 196 -28.91 -24.49 -43.87
N ARG A 197 -29.69 -23.70 -43.11
CA ARG A 197 -31.17 -23.72 -43.16
C ARG A 197 -31.69 -23.29 -44.54
N LEU A 198 -31.14 -22.21 -45.10
CA LEU A 198 -31.50 -21.72 -46.43
C LEU A 198 -31.13 -22.71 -47.54
N LEU A 199 -29.92 -23.29 -47.49
CA LEU A 199 -29.50 -24.35 -48.42
C LEU A 199 -30.47 -25.54 -48.38
N LYS A 200 -30.83 -26.01 -47.18
CA LYS A 200 -31.77 -27.12 -47.02
C LYS A 200 -33.17 -26.79 -47.54
N ALA A 201 -33.66 -25.57 -47.32
CA ALA A 201 -34.94 -25.12 -47.87
C ALA A 201 -34.93 -25.08 -49.42
N ILE A 202 -33.82 -24.66 -50.02
CA ILE A 202 -33.61 -24.68 -51.48
C ILE A 202 -33.58 -26.13 -52.00
N GLU A 203 -32.87 -27.04 -51.33
CA GLU A 203 -32.87 -28.47 -51.70
C GLU A 203 -34.28 -29.09 -51.63
N GLU A 204 -35.06 -28.79 -50.59
CA GLU A 204 -36.43 -29.28 -50.44
C GLU A 204 -37.37 -28.67 -51.49
N ALA A 205 -37.20 -27.40 -51.85
CA ALA A 205 -37.93 -26.77 -52.95
C ALA A 205 -37.57 -27.39 -54.31
N ASN A 206 -36.29 -27.64 -54.58
CA ASN A 206 -35.83 -28.30 -55.81
C ASN A 206 -36.37 -29.74 -55.93
N LYS A 207 -36.40 -30.51 -54.84
CA LYS A 207 -37.02 -31.85 -54.80
C LYS A 207 -38.51 -31.80 -55.13
N LYS A 208 -39.25 -30.83 -54.56
CA LYS A 208 -40.68 -30.62 -54.87
C LYS A 208 -40.88 -30.22 -56.35
N MET A 209 -40.03 -29.32 -56.87
CA MET A 209 -40.05 -28.89 -58.26
C MET A 209 -39.88 -30.08 -59.23
N GLN A 210 -38.89 -30.95 -59.00
CA GLN A 210 -38.67 -32.17 -59.80
C GLN A 210 -39.88 -33.12 -59.79
N ILE A 211 -40.54 -33.29 -58.64
CA ILE A 211 -41.76 -34.11 -58.53
C ILE A 211 -42.91 -33.48 -59.33
N THR A 212 -43.09 -32.16 -59.26
CA THR A 212 -44.13 -31.47 -60.06
C THR A 212 -43.81 -31.49 -61.56
N GLU A 213 -42.53 -31.36 -61.93
CA GLU A 213 -42.07 -31.35 -63.32
C GLU A 213 -42.27 -32.72 -63.98
N THR A 214 -41.91 -33.82 -63.29
CA THR A 214 -42.17 -35.18 -63.79
C THR A 214 -43.68 -35.47 -63.94
N SER A 215 -44.52 -34.97 -63.03
CA SER A 215 -45.98 -35.07 -63.16
C SER A 215 -46.55 -34.23 -64.31
N ILE A 216 -45.96 -33.07 -64.62
CA ILE A 216 -46.33 -32.25 -65.79
C ILE A 216 -45.92 -32.98 -67.07
N GLN A 217 -44.69 -33.50 -67.16
CA GLN A 217 -44.21 -34.27 -68.30
C GLN A 217 -45.10 -35.50 -68.59
N GLU A 218 -45.63 -36.18 -67.57
CA GLU A 218 -46.58 -37.27 -67.76
C GLU A 218 -47.94 -36.78 -68.32
N LYS A 219 -48.43 -35.63 -67.87
CA LYS A 219 -49.65 -35.01 -68.40
C LYS A 219 -49.47 -34.56 -69.85
N ASP A 220 -48.36 -33.92 -70.18
CA ASP A 220 -48.04 -33.50 -71.55
C ASP A 220 -47.92 -34.71 -72.48
N ARG A 221 -47.30 -35.80 -72.01
CA ARG A 221 -47.27 -37.09 -72.71
C ARG A 221 -48.69 -37.62 -72.97
N ARG A 222 -49.61 -37.50 -72.01
CA ARG A 222 -51.01 -37.93 -72.15
C ARG A 222 -51.83 -37.00 -73.07
N ILE A 223 -51.59 -35.69 -73.04
CA ILE A 223 -52.18 -34.73 -73.96
C ILE A 223 -51.77 -35.09 -75.39
N GLY A 224 -50.48 -35.30 -75.64
CA GLY A 224 -49.98 -35.73 -76.96
C GLY A 224 -50.45 -37.12 -77.43
N GLU A 225 -50.96 -37.99 -76.55
CA GLU A 225 -51.69 -39.20 -76.94
C GLU A 225 -53.13 -38.90 -77.40
N LEU A 226 -53.80 -37.95 -76.74
CA LEU A 226 -55.15 -37.52 -77.06
C LEU A 226 -55.18 -36.70 -78.36
N ASP A 227 -54.23 -35.80 -78.58
CA ASP A 227 -54.13 -35.00 -79.81
C ASP A 227 -54.00 -35.90 -81.05
N ARG A 228 -53.15 -36.94 -80.99
CA ARG A 228 -53.03 -37.96 -82.06
C ARG A 228 -54.29 -38.81 -82.25
N LEU A 229 -55.15 -38.93 -81.23
CA LEU A 229 -56.44 -39.60 -81.38
C LEU A 229 -57.45 -38.67 -82.04
N ILE A 230 -57.48 -37.39 -81.62
CA ILE A 230 -58.32 -36.34 -82.22
C ILE A 230 -57.98 -36.19 -83.70
N GLU A 231 -56.69 -36.09 -84.06
CA GLU A 231 -56.22 -35.98 -85.45
C GLU A 231 -56.78 -37.12 -86.34
N ARG A 232 -56.67 -38.39 -85.90
CA ARG A 232 -57.26 -39.52 -86.63
C ARG A 232 -58.78 -39.47 -86.71
N MET A 233 -59.46 -39.06 -85.63
CA MET A 233 -60.92 -38.89 -85.64
C MET A 233 -61.36 -37.75 -86.57
N GLU A 234 -60.56 -36.69 -86.69
CA GLU A 234 -60.80 -35.62 -87.65
C GLU A 234 -60.54 -36.07 -89.08
N GLU A 235 -59.47 -36.83 -89.37
CA GLU A 235 -59.25 -37.46 -90.67
C GLU A 235 -60.44 -38.34 -91.07
N GLU A 236 -60.90 -39.22 -90.17
CA GLU A 236 -62.07 -40.09 -90.39
C GLU A 236 -63.35 -39.26 -90.61
N ARG A 237 -63.59 -38.21 -89.81
CA ARG A 237 -64.71 -37.27 -90.01
C ARG A 237 -64.68 -36.63 -91.39
N HIS A 238 -63.52 -36.14 -91.84
CA HIS A 238 -63.40 -35.54 -93.18
C HIS A 238 -63.61 -36.57 -94.31
N GLN A 239 -63.24 -37.84 -94.10
CA GLN A 239 -63.53 -38.92 -95.05
C GLN A 239 -65.04 -39.22 -95.11
N LEU A 240 -65.69 -39.39 -93.96
CA LEU A 240 -67.14 -39.62 -93.86
C LEU A 240 -67.94 -38.43 -94.43
N GLN A 241 -67.49 -37.19 -94.20
CA GLN A 241 -68.17 -36.00 -94.70
C GLN A 241 -68.08 -35.88 -96.22
N LYS A 242 -66.95 -36.24 -96.84
CA LYS A 242 -66.84 -36.37 -98.31
C LYS A 242 -67.76 -37.47 -98.87
N GLN A 243 -67.89 -38.61 -98.18
CA GLN A 243 -68.83 -39.66 -98.58
C GLN A 243 -70.28 -39.20 -98.48
N LEU A 244 -70.62 -38.45 -97.42
CA LEU A 244 -71.95 -37.88 -97.23
C LEU A 244 -72.29 -36.84 -98.31
N GLU A 245 -71.37 -35.93 -98.63
CA GLU A 245 -71.54 -34.95 -99.71
C GLU A 245 -71.73 -35.63 -101.09
N LEU A 246 -70.97 -36.69 -101.38
CA LEU A 246 -71.17 -37.50 -102.59
C LEU A 246 -72.56 -38.18 -102.62
N ASN A 247 -73.05 -38.65 -101.48
CA ASN A 247 -74.39 -39.23 -101.35
C ASN A 247 -75.48 -38.15 -101.44
N GLU A 248 -75.25 -36.94 -100.91
CA GLU A 248 -76.18 -35.80 -101.03
C GLU A 248 -76.25 -35.28 -102.47
N ILE A 249 -75.17 -35.30 -103.24
CA ILE A 249 -75.18 -34.99 -104.68
C ILE A 249 -76.01 -36.04 -105.45
N GLN A 250 -75.84 -37.33 -105.13
CA GLN A 250 -76.66 -38.41 -105.71
C GLN A 250 -78.14 -38.28 -105.32
N ILE A 251 -78.42 -37.94 -104.06
CA ILE A 251 -79.79 -37.81 -103.52
C ILE A 251 -80.45 -36.52 -104.00
N SER A 252 -79.74 -35.40 -104.16
CA SER A 252 -80.29 -34.15 -104.71
C SER A 252 -80.55 -34.26 -106.21
N GLY A 253 -79.74 -35.02 -106.95
CA GLY A 253 -80.09 -35.49 -108.29
C GLY A 253 -81.37 -36.35 -108.34
N ALA A 254 -81.78 -36.94 -107.22
CA ALA A 254 -83.02 -37.72 -107.07
C ALA A 254 -84.15 -37.00 -106.30
N LYS A 255 -83.92 -35.82 -105.72
CA LYS A 255 -84.87 -35.08 -104.86
C LYS A 255 -85.11 -33.67 -105.35
N SER A 256 -85.94 -33.58 -106.37
CA SER A 256 -86.64 -32.35 -106.77
C SER A 256 -87.89 -32.06 -105.90
N GLU A 257 -87.99 -32.61 -104.68
CA GLU A 257 -89.22 -32.63 -103.89
C GLU A 257 -89.04 -32.35 -102.38
N ASN A 258 -89.66 -31.24 -101.95
CA ASN A 258 -90.41 -31.03 -100.70
C ASN A 258 -89.73 -31.02 -99.30
N ASN A 259 -89.46 -29.81 -98.82
CA ASN A 259 -90.17 -29.13 -97.71
C ASN A 259 -90.52 -29.95 -96.43
N SER A 260 -89.80 -29.76 -95.32
CA SER A 260 -90.13 -30.35 -93.99
C SER A 260 -89.48 -29.64 -92.77
N ASP A 261 -89.30 -28.31 -92.77
CA ASP A 261 -88.53 -27.60 -91.71
C ASP A 261 -89.25 -27.40 -90.35
N SER A 262 -90.54 -27.74 -90.21
CA SER A 262 -91.33 -27.39 -89.01
C SER A 262 -90.90 -28.14 -87.74
N GLU A 263 -90.74 -29.47 -87.81
CA GLU A 263 -90.43 -30.31 -86.63
C GLU A 263 -88.99 -30.11 -86.16
N ARG A 264 -88.06 -29.88 -87.11
CA ARG A 264 -86.66 -29.58 -86.83
C ARG A 264 -86.51 -28.26 -86.06
N SER A 265 -87.33 -27.26 -86.38
CA SER A 265 -87.33 -25.99 -85.66
C SER A 265 -87.80 -26.14 -84.21
N GLN A 266 -88.86 -26.93 -83.96
CA GLN A 266 -89.35 -27.18 -82.60
C GLN A 266 -88.33 -27.92 -81.73
N HIS A 267 -87.69 -28.98 -82.25
CA HIS A 267 -86.65 -29.70 -81.51
C HIS A 267 -85.44 -28.81 -81.18
N LEU A 268 -85.06 -27.89 -82.07
CA LEU A 268 -83.99 -26.93 -81.79
C LEU A 268 -84.39 -25.92 -80.70
N GLU A 269 -85.66 -25.50 -80.66
CA GLU A 269 -86.19 -24.59 -79.64
C GLU A 269 -86.26 -25.24 -78.24
N GLU A 270 -86.65 -26.52 -78.16
CA GLU A 270 -86.63 -27.31 -76.91
C GLU A 270 -85.21 -27.47 -76.35
N VAL A 271 -84.23 -27.83 -77.19
CA VAL A 271 -82.82 -27.92 -76.77
C VAL A 271 -82.30 -26.55 -76.33
N ALA A 272 -82.65 -25.47 -77.03
CA ALA A 272 -82.30 -24.11 -76.62
C ALA A 272 -82.98 -23.68 -75.31
N ALA A 273 -84.17 -24.17 -74.99
CA ALA A 273 -84.82 -23.96 -73.68
C ALA A 273 -84.09 -24.72 -72.56
N SER A 274 -83.78 -26.00 -72.77
CA SER A 274 -83.04 -26.84 -71.81
C SER A 274 -81.64 -26.28 -71.50
N LEU A 275 -80.92 -25.78 -72.51
CA LEU A 275 -79.62 -25.13 -72.32
C LEU A 275 -79.73 -23.82 -71.54
N ARG A 276 -80.77 -23.00 -71.76
CA ARG A 276 -81.02 -21.77 -70.98
C ARG A 276 -81.28 -22.09 -69.50
N GLU A 277 -82.04 -23.14 -69.19
CA GLU A 277 -82.27 -23.59 -67.81
C GLU A 277 -80.97 -24.13 -67.17
N ARG A 278 -80.17 -24.90 -67.92
CA ARG A 278 -78.86 -25.39 -67.48
C ARG A 278 -77.90 -24.25 -67.13
N ILE A 279 -77.86 -23.19 -67.95
CA ILE A 279 -77.06 -21.98 -67.70
C ILE A 279 -77.55 -21.28 -66.44
N LYS A 280 -78.86 -21.05 -66.29
CA LYS A 280 -79.44 -20.43 -65.09
C LYS A 280 -79.07 -21.19 -63.81
N HIS A 281 -79.14 -22.52 -63.80
CA HIS A 281 -78.72 -23.32 -62.65
C HIS A 281 -77.21 -23.20 -62.34
N LEU A 282 -76.37 -23.06 -63.36
CA LEU A 282 -74.94 -22.80 -63.17
C LEU A 282 -74.72 -21.40 -62.57
N ASP A 283 -75.43 -20.38 -63.05
CA ASP A 283 -75.38 -19.01 -62.52
C ASP A 283 -75.85 -18.95 -61.05
N ASP A 284 -76.94 -19.62 -60.71
CA ASP A 284 -77.44 -19.75 -59.32
C ASP A 284 -76.39 -20.42 -58.40
N MET A 285 -75.73 -21.48 -58.87
CA MET A 285 -74.63 -22.12 -58.13
C MET A 285 -73.41 -21.20 -57.99
N VAL A 286 -73.04 -20.47 -59.04
CA VAL A 286 -71.96 -19.47 -59.00
C VAL A 286 -72.28 -18.36 -57.99
N HIS A 287 -73.51 -17.84 -57.97
CA HIS A 287 -73.94 -16.86 -56.98
C HIS A 287 -73.93 -17.41 -55.54
N CYS A 288 -74.33 -18.67 -55.32
CA CYS A 288 -74.21 -19.32 -54.02
C CYS A 288 -72.74 -19.41 -53.55
N GLN A 289 -71.81 -19.78 -54.45
CA GLN A 289 -70.38 -19.83 -54.13
C GLN A 289 -69.79 -18.43 -53.91
N GLN A 290 -70.13 -17.43 -54.73
CA GLN A 290 -69.74 -16.04 -54.56
C GLN A 290 -70.18 -15.49 -53.20
N LYS A 291 -71.42 -15.78 -52.77
CA LYS A 291 -71.93 -15.39 -51.45
C LYS A 291 -71.15 -16.04 -50.31
N LYS A 292 -70.74 -17.30 -50.46
CA LYS A 292 -69.88 -18.01 -49.49
C LYS A 292 -68.47 -17.39 -49.42
N VAL A 293 -67.84 -17.13 -50.55
CA VAL A 293 -66.54 -16.46 -50.63
C VAL A 293 -66.60 -15.08 -49.98
N LYS A 294 -67.67 -14.30 -50.23
CA LYS A 294 -67.86 -13.00 -49.60
C LYS A 294 -67.90 -13.09 -48.06
N HIS A 295 -68.64 -14.03 -47.49
CA HIS A 295 -68.66 -14.23 -46.03
C HIS A 295 -67.28 -14.64 -45.50
N MET A 296 -66.55 -15.49 -46.21
CA MET A 296 -65.18 -15.87 -45.81
C MET A 296 -64.22 -14.68 -45.84
N VAL A 297 -64.35 -13.76 -46.81
CA VAL A 297 -63.57 -12.52 -46.86
C VAL A 297 -63.92 -11.60 -45.67
N GLU A 298 -65.21 -11.41 -45.38
CA GLU A 298 -65.68 -10.61 -44.24
C GLU A 298 -65.18 -11.19 -42.89
N GLU A 299 -65.17 -12.52 -42.73
CA GLU A 299 -64.62 -13.19 -41.56
C GLU A 299 -63.10 -13.00 -41.45
N ILE A 300 -62.36 -13.15 -42.56
CA ILE A 300 -60.91 -12.88 -42.61
C ILE A 300 -60.62 -11.42 -42.23
N GLU A 301 -61.41 -10.46 -42.71
CA GLU A 301 -61.24 -9.05 -42.35
C GLU A 301 -61.51 -8.78 -40.86
N MET A 302 -62.54 -9.40 -40.26
CA MET A 302 -62.76 -9.34 -38.82
C MET A 302 -61.61 -9.96 -38.02
N LEU A 303 -61.08 -11.10 -38.46
CA LEU A 303 -59.92 -11.74 -37.83
C LEU A 303 -58.66 -10.87 -37.95
N ARG A 304 -58.41 -10.25 -39.11
CA ARG A 304 -57.29 -9.31 -39.30
C ARG A 304 -57.39 -8.08 -38.41
N LYS A 305 -58.59 -7.56 -38.13
CA LYS A 305 -58.80 -6.48 -37.14
C LYS A 305 -58.42 -6.94 -35.72
N LYS A 306 -58.91 -8.10 -35.29
CA LYS A 306 -58.56 -8.71 -33.98
C LYS A 306 -57.06 -9.02 -33.82
N VAL A 307 -56.37 -9.36 -34.91
CA VAL A 307 -54.90 -9.52 -34.89
C VAL A 307 -54.22 -8.17 -34.64
N LYS A 308 -54.60 -7.12 -35.38
CA LYS A 308 -54.04 -5.76 -35.17
C LYS A 308 -54.28 -5.19 -33.77
N GLU A 309 -55.46 -5.45 -33.19
CA GLU A 309 -55.77 -5.08 -31.80
C GLU A 309 -54.82 -5.77 -30.80
N LYS A 310 -54.51 -7.06 -31.03
CA LYS A 310 -53.55 -7.81 -30.21
C LYS A 310 -52.10 -7.37 -30.45
N GLU A 311 -51.72 -7.03 -31.68
CA GLU A 311 -50.40 -6.47 -31.99
C GLU A 311 -50.18 -5.16 -31.22
N LEU A 312 -51.17 -4.25 -31.21
CA LEU A 312 -51.11 -3.02 -30.42
C LEU A 312 -51.00 -3.29 -28.91
N PHE A 313 -51.76 -4.25 -28.39
CA PHE A 313 -51.67 -4.65 -26.98
C PHE A 313 -50.31 -5.27 -26.62
N ILE A 314 -49.69 -6.03 -27.53
CA ILE A 314 -48.33 -6.55 -27.36
C ILE A 314 -47.33 -5.39 -27.28
N VAL A 315 -47.44 -4.38 -28.15
CA VAL A 315 -46.58 -3.18 -28.10
C VAL A 315 -46.72 -2.46 -26.75
N GLN A 316 -47.94 -2.23 -26.27
CA GLN A 316 -48.19 -1.60 -24.96
C GLN A 316 -47.58 -2.41 -23.79
N LEU A 317 -47.63 -3.74 -23.85
CA LEU A 317 -46.96 -4.59 -22.86
C LEU A 317 -45.44 -4.51 -22.94
N LEU A 318 -44.86 -4.43 -24.14
CA LEU A 318 -43.41 -4.26 -24.33
C LEU A 318 -42.92 -2.89 -23.83
N GLU A 319 -43.68 -1.82 -24.08
CA GLU A 319 -43.43 -0.49 -23.50
C GLU A 319 -43.46 -0.54 -21.96
N LYS A 320 -44.43 -1.26 -21.36
CA LYS A 320 -44.52 -1.40 -19.91
C LYS A 320 -43.38 -2.25 -19.33
N ILE A 321 -42.93 -3.29 -20.04
CA ILE A 321 -41.74 -4.09 -19.66
C ILE A 321 -40.50 -3.19 -19.69
N SER A 322 -40.26 -2.48 -20.80
CA SER A 322 -39.13 -1.55 -20.96
C SER A 322 -39.07 -0.49 -19.84
N PHE A 323 -40.22 0.09 -19.48
CA PHE A 323 -40.30 1.00 -18.33
C PHE A 323 -39.84 0.35 -17.01
N LEU A 324 -40.33 -0.87 -16.72
CA LEU A 324 -39.98 -1.61 -15.50
C LEU A 324 -38.53 -2.11 -15.51
N GLU A 325 -37.97 -2.42 -16.68
CA GLU A 325 -36.55 -2.77 -16.85
C GLU A 325 -35.64 -1.57 -16.56
N CYS A 326 -36.01 -0.37 -17.01
CA CYS A 326 -35.34 0.87 -16.66
C CYS A 326 -35.42 1.17 -15.14
N GLU A 327 -36.60 1.03 -14.52
CA GLU A 327 -36.79 1.24 -13.08
C GLU A 327 -35.98 0.23 -12.25
N ASN A 328 -36.01 -1.06 -12.62
CA ASN A 328 -35.18 -2.09 -11.99
C ASN A 328 -33.68 -1.80 -12.15
N LYS A 329 -33.26 -1.30 -13.31
CA LYS A 329 -31.86 -0.93 -13.54
C LYS A 329 -31.43 0.26 -12.68
N GLU A 330 -32.26 1.30 -12.56
CA GLU A 330 -31.97 2.44 -11.68
C GLU A 330 -31.90 2.01 -10.21
N LEU A 331 -32.73 1.05 -9.78
CA LEU A 331 -32.66 0.45 -8.45
C LEU A 331 -31.40 -0.40 -8.25
N GLN A 332 -30.95 -1.14 -9.27
CA GLN A 332 -29.70 -1.89 -9.26
C GLN A 332 -28.49 -0.94 -9.19
N ASP A 333 -28.44 0.10 -10.03
CA ASP A 333 -27.37 1.10 -10.02
C ASP A 333 -27.27 1.81 -8.65
N LYS A 334 -28.42 2.08 -7.99
CA LYS A 334 -28.46 2.59 -6.59
C LYS A 334 -27.96 1.59 -5.57
N LEU A 335 -28.30 0.30 -5.71
CA LEU A 335 -27.80 -0.76 -4.83
C LEU A 335 -26.29 -0.89 -4.97
N ASP A 336 -25.77 -0.91 -6.19
CA ASP A 336 -24.34 -1.03 -6.49
C ASP A 336 -23.57 0.18 -5.98
N TYR A 337 -24.09 1.40 -6.15
CA TYR A 337 -23.54 2.61 -5.54
C TYR A 337 -23.50 2.54 -4.00
N LEU A 338 -24.57 2.04 -3.36
CA LEU A 338 -24.57 1.85 -1.91
C LEU A 338 -23.56 0.79 -1.47
N MET A 339 -23.45 -0.31 -2.21
CA MET A 339 -22.48 -1.40 -1.95
C MET A 339 -21.04 -0.94 -2.12
N GLU A 340 -20.75 -0.08 -3.09
CA GLU A 340 -19.40 0.48 -3.32
C GLU A 340 -19.02 1.54 -2.27
N ASN A 341 -20.00 2.29 -1.75
CA ASN A 341 -19.80 3.28 -0.68
C ASN A 341 -19.93 2.70 0.74
N GLN A 342 -20.25 1.42 0.92
CA GLN A 342 -20.11 0.76 2.22
C GLN A 342 -18.61 0.68 2.56
N PRO A 343 -18.16 1.21 3.72
CA PRO A 343 -16.83 0.90 4.19
C PRO A 343 -16.73 -0.61 4.38
N LYS A 344 -15.63 -1.22 3.91
CA LYS A 344 -15.31 -2.64 4.14
C LYS A 344 -15.10 -2.88 5.64
N THR A 345 -16.20 -3.05 6.35
CA THR A 345 -16.24 -3.44 7.74
C THR A 345 -15.77 -4.88 7.81
N ASN A 346 -14.49 -5.05 8.15
CA ASN A 346 -13.98 -6.29 8.73
C ASN A 346 -14.66 -6.49 10.08
N ILE A 347 -15.91 -6.92 10.03
CA ILE A 347 -16.68 -7.43 11.15
C ILE A 347 -17.13 -8.81 10.71
N GLU A 348 -16.51 -9.82 11.31
CA GLU A 348 -17.14 -11.14 11.41
C GLU A 348 -18.43 -10.95 12.20
N THR A 349 -19.54 -10.65 11.50
CA THR A 349 -20.87 -10.67 12.09
C THR A 349 -21.18 -12.12 12.42
N ARG A 350 -20.83 -12.50 13.65
CA ARG A 350 -21.20 -13.76 14.28
C ARG A 350 -22.66 -14.04 13.98
N ASP A 351 -22.88 -15.23 13.44
CA ASP A 351 -24.17 -15.76 13.04
C ASP A 351 -25.21 -15.54 14.15
N THR A 352 -26.03 -14.49 14.00
CA THR A 352 -27.08 -14.14 14.95
C THR A 352 -28.39 -14.63 14.35
N GLY A 353 -28.52 -15.96 14.32
CA GLY A 353 -29.68 -16.63 13.75
C GLY A 353 -30.96 -16.25 14.47
N VAL A 354 -31.73 -15.34 13.88
CA VAL A 354 -33.15 -15.19 14.18
C VAL A 354 -33.89 -16.22 13.32
N GLY A 355 -34.05 -17.42 13.88
CA GLY A 355 -34.80 -18.49 13.24
C GLY A 355 -36.27 -18.13 13.10
N CYS A 356 -36.70 -17.81 11.87
CA CYS A 356 -38.11 -17.84 11.51
C CYS A 356 -38.50 -19.27 11.17
N ASP A 357 -39.07 -19.99 12.14
CA ASP A 357 -39.58 -21.35 11.95
C ASP A 357 -40.64 -21.40 10.84
N LEU A 358 -40.29 -22.02 9.72
CA LEU A 358 -41.22 -22.44 8.68
C LEU A 358 -40.96 -23.91 8.34
N PRO A 359 -41.99 -24.78 8.39
CA PRO A 359 -41.78 -26.22 8.50
C PRO A 359 -41.24 -26.86 7.23
N PHE A 360 -40.24 -27.72 7.43
CA PHE A 360 -39.63 -28.57 6.42
C PHE A 360 -40.66 -29.51 5.78
N ARG A 361 -40.91 -29.33 4.48
CA ARG A 361 -41.63 -30.30 3.64
C ARG A 361 -40.76 -30.71 2.47
N SER A 362 -40.01 -31.80 2.64
CA SER A 362 -39.50 -32.55 1.49
C SER A 362 -40.69 -33.01 0.63
N PRO A 363 -40.57 -32.87 -0.70
CA PRO A 363 -40.55 -34.08 -1.50
C PRO A 363 -39.36 -34.12 -2.47
N GLU A 364 -39.01 -35.34 -2.85
CA GLU A 364 -38.00 -35.65 -3.85
C GLU A 364 -38.34 -35.05 -5.24
N GLY A 365 -37.32 -34.98 -6.10
CA GLY A 365 -37.47 -34.71 -7.52
C GLY A 365 -36.98 -33.32 -7.93
N ALA A 366 -35.74 -33.28 -8.41
CA ALA A 366 -35.18 -32.10 -9.08
C ALA A 366 -36.10 -31.68 -10.24
N ARG A 367 -36.74 -30.52 -10.12
CA ARG A 367 -37.49 -29.90 -11.22
C ARG A 367 -36.55 -28.97 -11.99
N PRO A 368 -36.41 -29.12 -13.32
CA PRO A 368 -35.55 -28.25 -14.11
C PRO A 368 -36.09 -26.81 -14.07
N GLY A 369 -35.18 -25.85 -13.95
CA GLY A 369 -35.52 -24.43 -14.03
C GLY A 369 -36.26 -24.14 -15.33
N ARG A 370 -37.45 -23.54 -15.24
CA ARG A 370 -38.20 -23.11 -16.43
C ARG A 370 -37.50 -21.92 -17.06
N THR A 371 -36.59 -22.19 -18.00
CA THR A 371 -36.21 -21.23 -19.03
C THR A 371 -37.44 -20.91 -19.88
N TYR A 372 -38.15 -19.84 -19.50
CA TYR A 372 -39.26 -19.30 -20.26
C TYR A 372 -38.71 -18.55 -21.48
N THR A 373 -38.48 -19.27 -22.58
CA THR A 373 -38.19 -18.66 -23.88
C THR A 373 -39.50 -18.58 -24.69
N PRO A 374 -39.92 -17.38 -25.17
CA PRO A 374 -41.17 -17.23 -25.93
C PRO A 374 -41.27 -18.17 -27.14
N PHE A 375 -40.14 -18.43 -27.81
CA PHE A 375 -40.04 -19.34 -28.95
C PHE A 375 -40.48 -20.78 -28.67
N LYS A 376 -40.33 -21.29 -27.43
CA LYS A 376 -40.64 -22.70 -27.13
C LYS A 376 -42.13 -23.01 -27.24
N ARG A 377 -43.01 -22.09 -26.81
CA ARG A 377 -44.46 -22.24 -27.01
C ARG A 377 -44.84 -22.16 -28.49
N VAL A 378 -44.21 -21.29 -29.28
CA VAL A 378 -44.53 -21.13 -30.70
C VAL A 378 -44.27 -22.43 -31.47
N LEU A 379 -43.17 -23.12 -31.18
CA LEU A 379 -42.87 -24.46 -31.69
C LEU A 379 -43.90 -25.51 -31.24
N GLU A 380 -44.34 -25.50 -29.98
CA GLU A 380 -45.39 -26.41 -29.46
C GLU A 380 -46.78 -26.17 -30.09
N TYR A 381 -47.09 -24.97 -30.58
CA TYR A 381 -48.32 -24.69 -31.34
C TYR A 381 -48.18 -25.04 -32.83
N SER A 382 -47.03 -24.77 -33.45
CA SER A 382 -46.77 -25.09 -34.87
C SER A 382 -46.74 -26.60 -35.12
N THR A 383 -46.22 -27.39 -34.18
CA THR A 383 -46.21 -28.87 -34.27
C THR A 383 -47.62 -29.48 -34.15
N LYS A 384 -48.49 -28.95 -33.29
CA LYS A 384 -49.87 -29.47 -33.10
C LYS A 384 -50.81 -29.21 -34.28
N ASN A 385 -50.64 -28.09 -34.98
CA ASN A 385 -51.41 -27.78 -36.19
C ASN A 385 -50.94 -28.54 -37.44
N SER A 386 -49.86 -29.33 -37.35
CA SER A 386 -49.30 -30.09 -38.48
C SER A 386 -49.81 -31.55 -38.51
N THR A 387 -50.75 -31.90 -37.63
CA THR A 387 -51.24 -33.27 -37.38
C THR A 387 -52.77 -33.35 -37.27
N SER A 388 -53.50 -32.60 -38.11
CA SER A 388 -54.97 -32.68 -38.28
C SER A 388 -55.35 -32.35 -39.71
#